data_AF-A0A151RFT4-F1
#
_entry.id   AF-A0A151RFT4-F1
#
_cell.length_a   1.000
_cell.length_b   1.000
_cell.length_c   1.000
_cell.angle_alpha   90.00
_cell.angle_beta   90.00
_cell.angle_gamma   90.00
#
_symmetry.space_group_name_H-M   'P 1'
#
loop_
_entity.id
_entity.type
_entity.pdbx_description
1 polymer ?
#
loop_
_entity_poly.entity_id
_entity_poly.type
_entity_poly.pdbx_seq_one_letter_code
_entity_poly.pdbx_strand_id
1 'polypeptide(L)'
;QMRNYIRDPSYVLEMDEVQVREYLTYEKSPVAVVDHKLKKLCGKSISLVKILWNAATGEAIWEVESQFKEQYPFLFSGKTIFGDENSYLLGGIVT
;
A
#
# COMPACT_ATOMS: atom_id res chain seq x y z
N GLN A 1 28.50 50.61 -2.03
CA GLN A 1 28.26 50.47 -3.48
C GLN A 1 27.74 49.07 -3.75
N MET A 2 26.64 48.93 -4.50
CA MET A 2 25.96 47.65 -4.78
C MET A 2 26.57 47.02 -6.04
N ARG A 3 26.89 45.73 -5.97
CA ARG A 3 27.52 44.99 -7.07
C ARG A 3 26.40 44.56 -8.03
N ASN A 4 26.36 45.15 -9.22
CA ASN A 4 25.38 44.78 -10.25
C ASN A 4 25.64 43.33 -10.69
N TYR A 5 24.62 42.48 -10.54
CA TYR A 5 24.63 41.12 -11.09
C TYR A 5 24.32 41.20 -12.59
N ILE A 6 25.24 40.72 -13.42
CA ILE A 6 25.07 40.63 -14.88
C ILE A 6 24.47 39.25 -15.17
N ARG A 7 23.25 39.21 -15.71
CA ARG A 7 22.57 37.96 -16.07
C ARG A 7 23.14 37.46 -17.41
N ASP A 8 23.78 36.29 -17.39
CA ASP A 8 24.30 35.64 -18.58
C ASP A 8 23.13 35.15 -19.48
N PRO A 9 23.06 35.57 -20.75
CA PRO A 9 22.00 35.16 -21.68
C PRO A 9 22.10 33.71 -22.15
N SER A 10 23.18 32.98 -21.81
CA SER A 10 23.33 31.56 -22.14
C SER A 10 22.55 30.60 -21.23
N TYR A 11 21.89 31.12 -20.18
CA TYR A 11 21.06 30.33 -19.28
C TYR A 11 19.66 30.08 -19.89
N VAL A 12 19.65 29.42 -21.04
CA VAL A 12 18.45 28.77 -21.55
C VAL A 12 18.34 27.45 -20.80
N LEU A 13 17.57 27.45 -19.71
CA LEU A 13 17.01 26.21 -19.20
C LEU A 13 16.12 25.67 -20.32
N GLU A 14 16.62 24.72 -21.09
CA GLU A 14 15.77 23.82 -21.86
C GLU A 14 14.88 23.12 -20.83
N MET A 15 13.69 23.67 -20.61
CA MET A 15 12.61 22.92 -19.98
C MET A 15 12.28 21.82 -20.97
N ASP A 16 12.82 20.62 -20.74
CA ASP A 16 12.30 19.41 -21.36
C ASP A 16 10.78 19.44 -21.21
N GLU A 17 10.08 19.63 -22.33
CA GLU A 17 8.62 19.58 -22.37
C GLU A 17 8.21 18.16 -22.01
N VAL A 18 7.92 17.94 -20.73
CA VAL A 18 7.41 16.65 -20.24
C VAL A 18 6.04 16.44 -20.87
N GLN A 19 6.02 15.69 -21.98
CA GLN A 19 4.78 15.17 -22.57
C GLN A 19 4.13 14.22 -21.57
N VAL A 20 3.15 14.74 -20.84
CA VAL A 20 2.31 13.95 -19.92
C VAL A 20 1.47 13.00 -20.78
N ARG A 21 1.91 11.75 -20.91
CA ARG A 21 1.11 10.69 -21.54
C ARG A 21 -0.21 10.56 -20.80
N GLU A 22 -1.32 10.63 -21.51
CA GLU A 22 -2.71 10.73 -21.01
C GLU A 22 -3.22 9.50 -20.21
N TYR A 23 -2.36 8.49 -19.99
CA TYR A 23 -2.65 7.26 -19.24
C TYR A 23 -1.69 7.07 -18.07
N LEU A 24 -1.55 8.09 -17.22
CA LEU A 24 -0.89 7.96 -15.92
C LEU A 24 -1.82 7.25 -14.92
N THR A 25 -2.08 5.95 -15.13
CA THR A 25 -2.69 5.12 -14.09
C THR A 25 -1.63 4.97 -12.99
N TYR A 26 -1.72 5.80 -11.95
CA TYR A 26 -0.82 5.66 -10.80
C TYR A 26 -1.17 4.36 -10.09
N GLU A 27 -0.30 3.37 -10.19
CA GLU A 27 -0.40 2.14 -9.42
C GLU A 27 -0.16 2.47 -7.94
N LYS A 28 -1.24 2.67 -7.17
CA LYS A 28 -1.13 2.84 -5.72
C LYS A 28 -0.60 1.53 -5.14
N SER A 29 0.56 1.58 -4.51
CA SER A 29 1.09 0.45 -3.74
C SER A 29 0.58 0.49 -2.30
N PRO A 30 0.15 -0.65 -1.73
CA PRO A 30 -0.26 -0.71 -0.34
C PRO A 30 0.93 -0.47 0.59
N VAL A 31 0.70 0.30 1.66
CA VAL A 31 1.73 0.70 2.62
C VAL A 31 1.89 -0.35 3.72
N ALA A 32 0.78 -0.70 4.37
CA ALA A 32 0.79 -1.61 5.52
C ALA A 32 -0.61 -2.19 5.77
N VAL A 33 -0.65 -3.38 6.39
CA VAL A 33 -1.86 -3.86 7.06
C VAL A 33 -1.95 -3.16 8.42
N VAL A 34 -3.06 -2.47 8.67
CA VAL A 34 -3.25 -1.67 9.89
C VAL A 34 -4.30 -2.26 10.84
N ASP A 35 -5.10 -3.22 10.38
CA ASP A 35 -6.10 -3.90 11.21
C ASP A 35 -6.51 -5.25 10.60
N HIS A 36 -7.08 -6.15 11.41
CA HIS A 36 -7.62 -7.44 11.00
C HIS A 36 -8.99 -7.68 11.63
N LYS A 37 -9.91 -8.28 10.87
CA LYS A 37 -11.26 -8.59 11.34
C LYS A 37 -11.75 -9.91 10.77
N LEU A 38 -12.15 -10.82 11.65
CA LEU A 38 -12.86 -12.04 11.29
C LEU A 38 -14.38 -11.78 11.28
N LYS A 39 -15.04 -12.03 10.15
CA LYS A 39 -16.50 -11.92 10.03
C LYS A 39 -17.11 -13.30 9.83
N LYS A 40 -18.04 -13.68 10.71
CA LYS A 40 -18.82 -14.92 10.58
C LYS A 40 -20.10 -14.65 9.76
N LEU A 41 -20.35 -15.46 8.74
CA LEU A 41 -21.49 -15.35 7.83
C LEU A 41 -22.05 -16.76 7.54
N CYS A 42 -23.30 -17.01 7.92
CA CYS A 42 -24.06 -18.23 7.62
C CYS A 42 -23.25 -19.55 7.76
N GLY A 43 -22.57 -19.72 8.90
CA GLY A 43 -21.75 -20.90 9.21
C GLY A 43 -20.33 -20.90 8.63
N LYS A 44 -19.94 -19.89 7.85
CA LYS A 44 -18.58 -19.67 7.35
C LYS A 44 -17.92 -18.48 8.04
N SER A 45 -16.60 -18.39 7.96
CA SER A 45 -15.83 -17.24 8.42
C SER A 45 -15.00 -16.65 7.27
N ILE A 46 -14.95 -15.33 7.17
CA ILE A 46 -14.11 -14.59 6.24
C ILE A 46 -13.18 -13.66 7.01
N SER A 47 -11.88 -13.75 6.73
CA SER A 47 -10.88 -12.84 7.28
C SER A 47 -10.76 -11.61 6.38
N LEU A 48 -10.85 -10.44 6.99
CA LEU A 48 -10.68 -9.14 6.34
C LEU A 48 -9.48 -8.44 6.95
N VAL A 49 -8.74 -7.72 6.12
CA VAL A 49 -7.60 -6.90 6.53
C VAL A 49 -7.84 -5.46 6.11
N LYS A 50 -7.49 -4.53 6.98
CA LYS A 50 -7.53 -3.10 6.66
C LYS A 50 -6.16 -2.70 6.14
N ILE A 51 -6.12 -2.24 4.90
CA ILE A 51 -4.88 -1.87 4.21
C ILE A 51 -4.79 -0.36 4.12
N LEU A 52 -3.68 0.21 4.59
CA LEU A 52 -3.35 1.61 4.40
C LEU A 52 -2.75 1.79 2.99
N TRP A 53 -3.38 2.63 2.17
CA TRP A 53 -2.93 2.93 0.80
C TRP A 53 -2.17 4.24 0.71
N ASN A 54 -2.44 5.16 1.64
CA ASN A 54 -1.76 6.44 1.69
C ASN A 54 -1.56 6.88 3.14
N ALA A 55 -0.30 6.90 3.59
CA ALA A 55 0.05 7.32 4.94
C ALA A 55 -0.19 8.81 5.19
N ALA A 56 -0.12 9.65 4.16
CA ALA A 56 -0.33 11.10 4.29
C ALA A 56 -1.81 11.45 4.46
N THR A 57 -2.70 10.78 3.72
CA THR A 57 -4.16 11.01 3.83
C THR A 57 -4.85 10.09 4.83
N GLY A 58 -4.19 9.02 5.27
CA GLY A 58 -4.78 8.00 6.13
C GLY A 58 -5.80 7.11 5.41
N GLU A 59 -5.81 7.12 4.07
CA GLU A 59 -6.72 6.30 3.28
C GLU A 59 -6.48 4.81 3.54
N ALA A 60 -7.51 4.13 4.03
CA ALA A 60 -7.46 2.71 4.30
C ALA A 60 -8.75 2.00 3.90
N ILE A 61 -8.61 0.80 3.33
CA ILE A 61 -9.72 0.01 2.75
C ILE A 61 -9.70 -1.40 3.35
N TRP A 62 -10.88 -2.01 3.51
CA TRP A 62 -11.01 -3.40 3.94
C TRP A 62 -11.00 -4.35 2.75
N GLU A 63 -10.08 -5.30 2.75
CA GLU A 63 -9.91 -6.31 1.70
C GLU A 63 -9.96 -7.72 2.28
N VAL A 64 -10.21 -8.71 1.41
CA VAL A 64 -10.20 -10.12 1.80
C VAL A 64 -8.75 -10.59 1.97
N GLU A 65 -8.41 -11.08 3.15
CA GLU A 65 -7.02 -11.42 3.49
C GLU A 65 -6.40 -12.41 2.51
N SER A 66 -7.11 -13.49 2.16
CA SER A 66 -6.56 -14.53 1.30
C SER A 66 -6.17 -14.00 -0.09
N GLN A 67 -7.06 -13.20 -0.69
CA GLN A 67 -6.82 -12.60 -2.02
C GLN A 67 -5.72 -11.54 -1.97
N PHE A 68 -5.67 -10.76 -0.89
CA PHE A 68 -4.68 -9.70 -0.74
C PHE A 68 -3.29 -10.26 -0.44
N LYS A 69 -3.22 -11.35 0.31
CA LYS A 69 -1.98 -12.06 0.64
C LYS A 69 -1.34 -12.72 -0.58
N GLU A 70 -2.14 -13.20 -1.53
CA GLU A 70 -1.65 -13.72 -2.80
C GLU A 70 -1.02 -12.60 -3.66
N GLN A 71 -1.60 -11.40 -3.64
CA GLN A 71 -1.11 -10.25 -4.42
C GLN A 71 0.09 -9.54 -3.77
N TYR A 72 0.07 -9.38 -2.45
CA TYR A 72 1.07 -8.62 -1.69
C TYR A 72 1.63 -9.43 -0.51
N PRO A 73 2.28 -10.58 -0.76
CA PRO A 73 2.74 -11.48 0.31
C PRO A 73 3.74 -10.80 1.26
N PHE A 74 4.52 -9.83 0.76
CA PHE A 74 5.51 -9.10 1.55
C PHE A 74 4.90 -8.33 2.73
N LEU A 75 3.63 -7.92 2.65
CA LEU A 75 2.94 -7.24 3.75
C LEU A 75 2.65 -8.19 4.93
N PHE A 76 2.69 -9.50 4.69
CA PHE A 76 2.39 -10.54 5.66
C PHE A 76 3.64 -11.35 6.07
N SER A 77 4.81 -11.04 5.50
CA SER A 77 6.08 -11.74 5.76
C SER A 77 6.84 -11.23 6.98
N GLY A 78 6.38 -10.15 7.63
CA GLY A 78 6.96 -9.63 8.87
C GLY A 78 6.39 -10.32 10.11
N LYS A 79 7.19 -10.46 11.18
CA LYS A 79 6.69 -10.89 12.49
C LYS A 79 5.58 -9.94 12.95
N THR A 80 4.36 -10.46 13.07
CA THR A 80 3.22 -9.75 13.66
C THR A 80 3.58 -9.35 15.09
N ILE A 81 3.70 -8.05 15.35
CA ILE A 81 3.85 -7.50 16.71
C ILE A 81 2.49 -7.53 17.44
N PHE A 82 1.39 -7.71 16.68
CA PHE A 82 0.06 -7.94 17.24
C PHE A 82 -0.12 -9.41 17.57
N GLY A 83 -0.32 -9.65 18.87
CA GLY A 83 -0.34 -10.96 19.51
C GLY A 83 -1.20 -12.00 18.81
N ASP A 84 -0.61 -13.17 18.72
CA ASP A 84 -1.17 -14.39 18.19
C ASP A 84 -2.36 -14.84 19.05
N GLU A 85 -3.60 -14.60 18.59
CA GLU A 85 -4.79 -15.27 19.13
C GLU A 85 -5.64 -15.95 18.07
N ASN A 86 -5.10 -16.23 16.87
CA ASN A 86 -5.73 -17.13 15.90
C ASN A 86 -4.72 -17.74 14.90
N SER A 87 -3.62 -18.29 15.41
CA SER A 87 -2.76 -19.18 14.62
C SER A 87 -3.56 -20.44 14.26
N TYR A 88 -4.06 -20.48 13.03
CA TYR A 88 -4.28 -21.71 12.26
C TYR A 88 -4.97 -22.87 13.01
N LEU A 89 -6.31 -22.84 13.06
CA LEU A 89 -7.07 -24.10 13.05
C LEU A 89 -6.91 -24.78 11.68
N LEU A 90 -5.68 -25.20 11.36
CA LEU A 90 -5.42 -26.22 10.35
C LEU A 90 -5.81 -27.55 10.98
N GLY A 91 -7.11 -27.83 10.96
CA GLY A 91 -7.65 -29.16 11.15
C GLY A 91 -7.09 -30.05 10.04
N GLY A 92 -6.01 -30.76 10.36
CA GLY A 92 -5.53 -31.89 9.58
C GLY A 92 -6.64 -32.93 9.53
N ILE A 93 -7.09 -33.25 8.31
CA ILE A 93 -7.88 -34.43 8.03
C ILE A 93 -6.97 -35.63 8.31
N VAL A 94 -7.31 -36.40 9.34
CA VAL A 94 -6.73 -37.73 9.59
C VAL A 94 -7.38 -38.69 8.59
N THR A 95 -6.58 -39.28 7.70
CA THR A 95 -6.89 -40.54 7.01
C THR A 95 -6.27 -41.70 7.77
#